data_AF-A0A6A4VPI3-F1
#
_entry.id   AF-A0A6A4VPI3-F1
#
_cell.length_a   1.000
_cell.length_b   1.000
_cell.length_c   1.000
_cell.angle_alpha   90.00
_cell.angle_beta   90.00
_cell.angle_gamma   90.00
#
_symmetry.space_group_name_H-M   'P 1'
#
loop_
_entity.id
_entity.type
_entity.pdbx_description
1 polymer ?
#
loop_
_entity_poly.entity_id
_entity_poly.type
_entity_poly.pdbx_seq_one_letter_code
_entity_poly.pdbx_strand_id
1 'polypeptide(L)' 'MRAKRILKTKRKNVYIDEDLTPLRAKMFFALRKDPDVSAVWTIDGRIHCKMNGKDEKIIIDSPVDLFTIGWSDDKVKPFY' A
#
# COMPACT_ATOMS: atom_id res chain seq x y z
N MET A 1 -10.10 -4.88 -13.08
CA MET A 1 -11.05 -4.15 -12.19
C MET A 1 -12.56 -4.26 -12.49
N ARG A 2 -13.03 -4.53 -13.72
CA ARG A 2 -14.48 -4.62 -14.04
C ARG A 2 -15.21 -5.77 -13.32
N ALA A 3 -14.55 -6.89 -13.11
CA ALA A 3 -15.09 -8.08 -12.42
C ALA A 3 -15.36 -7.85 -10.92
N LYS A 4 -14.43 -7.18 -10.18
CA LYS A 4 -14.62 -6.79 -8.75
C LYS A 4 -15.91 -5.98 -8.56
N ARG A 5 -16.20 -5.04 -9.47
CA ARG A 5 -17.40 -4.19 -9.41
C ARG A 5 -18.70 -4.97 -9.63
N ILE A 6 -18.69 -5.94 -10.56
CA ILE A 6 -19.82 -6.82 -10.85
C ILE A 6 -20.09 -7.80 -9.69
N LEU A 7 -19.03 -8.30 -9.05
CA LEU A 7 -19.16 -9.22 -7.91
C LEU A 7 -19.76 -8.55 -6.67
N LYS A 8 -19.33 -7.32 -6.35
CA LYS A 8 -19.90 -6.53 -5.23
C LYS A 8 -21.38 -6.20 -5.40
N THR A 9 -21.86 -6.11 -6.65
CA THR A 9 -23.29 -5.84 -6.93
C THR A 9 -24.15 -7.10 -6.86
N LYS A 10 -23.61 -8.28 -7.20
CA LYS A 10 -24.35 -9.55 -7.21
C LYS A 10 -24.34 -10.31 -5.89
N ARG A 11 -23.32 -10.14 -5.05
CA ARG A 11 -23.23 -10.77 -3.72
C ARG A 11 -22.77 -9.74 -2.69
N LYS A 12 -23.71 -9.22 -1.90
CA LYS A 12 -23.47 -8.12 -0.94
C LYS A 12 -22.47 -8.47 0.18
N ASN A 13 -22.23 -9.76 0.44
CA ASN A 13 -21.41 -10.23 1.55
C ASN A 13 -20.13 -10.94 1.07
N VAL A 14 -19.35 -10.31 0.18
CA VAL A 14 -18.03 -10.83 -0.21
C VAL A 14 -16.95 -9.79 0.06
N TYR A 15 -15.89 -10.21 0.76
CA TYR A 15 -14.66 -9.45 0.89
C TYR A 15 -13.73 -9.86 -0.25
N ILE A 16 -13.13 -8.88 -0.93
CA ILE A 16 -12.17 -9.14 -2.00
C ILE A 16 -10.90 -8.40 -1.63
N ASP A 17 -9.85 -9.15 -1.35
CA ASP A 17 -8.52 -8.61 -1.08
C ASP A 17 -7.57 -8.90 -2.24
N GLU A 18 -6.42 -8.23 -2.23
CA GLU A 18 -5.27 -8.63 -3.04
C GLU A 18 -4.34 -9.49 -2.20
N ASP A 19 -3.88 -10.61 -2.76
CA ASP A 19 -2.88 -11.43 -2.11
C ASP A 19 -1.51 -10.76 -2.26
N LEU A 20 -0.92 -10.38 -1.13
CA LEU A 20 0.38 -9.73 -1.07
C LEU A 20 1.41 -10.70 -0.51
N THR A 21 2.62 -10.70 -1.07
CA THR A 21 3.77 -11.37 -0.45
C THR A 21 3.94 -10.87 0.99
N PRO A 22 4.44 -11.70 1.93
CA PRO A 22 4.61 -11.31 3.33
C PRO A 22 5.37 -9.99 3.52
N LEU A 23 6.42 -9.75 2.72
CA LEU A 23 7.18 -8.50 2.72
C LEU A 23 6.31 -7.29 2.37
N ARG A 24 5.56 -7.36 1.25
CA ARG A 24 4.64 -6.30 0.83
C ARG A 24 3.52 -6.06 1.84
N ALA A 25 2.95 -7.11 2.42
CA ALA A 25 1.96 -6.97 3.48
C ALA A 25 2.54 -6.18 4.67
N LYS A 26 3.76 -6.53 5.11
CA LYS A 26 4.45 -5.82 6.20
C LYS A 26 4.68 -4.34 5.87
N MET A 27 5.16 -4.03 4.66
CA MET A 27 5.35 -2.65 4.20
C MET A 27 4.03 -1.88 4.14
N PHE A 28 2.98 -2.48 3.58
CA PHE A 28 1.65 -1.88 3.48
C PHE A 28 1.08 -1.52 4.86
N PHE A 29 1.19 -2.43 5.83
CA PHE A 29 0.75 -2.17 7.19
C PHE A 29 1.58 -1.09 7.89
N ALA A 30 2.89 -1.04 7.65
CA ALA A 30 3.75 -0.01 8.21
C ALA A 30 3.41 1.37 7.65
N LEU A 31 3.18 1.48 6.33
CA LEU A 31 2.73 2.72 5.67
C LEU A 31 1.38 3.21 6.19
N ARG A 32 0.42 2.32 6.46
CA ARG A 32 -0.89 2.72 7.03
C ARG A 32 -0.81 3.30 8.44
N LYS A 33 0.25 3.00 9.17
CA LYS A 33 0.48 3.51 10.54
C LYS A 33 1.33 4.78 10.55
N ASP A 34 1.83 5.20 9.39
CA ASP A 34 2.69 6.34 9.28
C ASP A 34 1.88 7.65 9.36
N PRO A 35 2.20 8.57 10.30
CA PRO A 35 1.48 9.83 10.41
C PRO A 35 1.65 10.74 9.19
N ASP A 36 2.73 10.60 8.42
CA ASP A 36 3.01 11.44 7.25
C ASP A 36 2.32 10.94 5.98
N VAL A 37 1.66 9.78 6.05
CA VAL A 37 0.96 9.14 4.93
C VAL A 37 -0.54 9.38 5.04
N SER A 38 -1.14 10.01 4.03
CA SER A 38 -2.57 10.34 3.99
C SER A 38 -3.43 9.16 3.56
N ALA A 39 -2.96 8.35 2.63
CA ALA A 39 -3.68 7.21 2.09
C ALA A 39 -2.72 6.13 1.58
N VAL A 40 -3.12 4.86 1.75
CA VAL A 40 -2.41 3.69 1.23
C VAL A 40 -3.42 2.72 0.64
N TRP A 41 -3.15 2.21 -0.56
CA TRP A 41 -3.97 1.20 -1.22
C TRP A 41 -3.12 0.34 -2.15
N THR A 42 -3.70 -0.73 -2.67
CA THR A 42 -3.05 -1.61 -3.63
C THR A 42 -3.76 -1.61 -4.97
N ILE A 43 -2.99 -1.74 -6.04
CA ILE A 43 -3.50 -2.03 -7.39
C ILE A 43 -2.56 -3.05 -8.01
N ASP A 44 -3.11 -4.20 -8.38
CA ASP A 44 -2.39 -5.28 -9.07
C ASP A 44 -1.13 -5.73 -8.30
N GLY A 45 -1.22 -5.82 -6.97
CA GLY A 45 -0.15 -6.27 -6.09
C GLY A 45 0.94 -5.23 -5.80
N ARG A 46 0.82 -4.01 -6.34
CA ARG A 46 1.72 -2.88 -6.03
C ARG A 46 1.13 -2.00 -4.95
N ILE A 47 1.99 -1.49 -4.08
CA ILE A 47 1.59 -0.57 -3.02
C ILE A 47 1.63 0.85 -3.55
N HIS A 48 0.56 1.58 -3.31
CA HIS A 48 0.42 2.98 -3.62
C HIS A 48 0.17 3.77 -2.35
N CYS A 49 0.83 4.92 -2.23
CA CYS A 49 0.59 5.84 -1.15
C CYS A 49 0.50 7.29 -1.63
N LYS A 50 -0.10 8.13 -0.78
CA LYS A 50 -0.05 9.59 -0.85
C LYS A 50 0.51 10.11 0.46
N MET A 51 1.37 11.11 0.40
CA MET A 51 1.89 11.80 1.59
C MET A 51 0.97 12.95 1.97
N ASN A 52 0.99 13.36 3.23
CA ASN A 52 0.30 14.58 3.67
C ASN A 52 0.91 15.80 2.95
N GLY A 53 0.04 16.68 2.45
CA GLY A 53 0.48 17.90 1.75
C GLY A 53 1.06 17.68 0.35
N LYS A 54 1.11 16.44 -0.16
CA LYS A 54 1.46 16.12 -1.55
C LYS A 54 0.29 15.42 -2.23
N ASP A 55 -0.12 15.90 -3.40
CA ASP A 55 -1.19 15.25 -4.17
C ASP A 55 -0.66 14.13 -5.10
N GLU A 56 0.65 14.05 -5.22
CA GLU A 56 1.33 13.03 -6.02
C GLU A 56 1.16 11.63 -5.42
N LYS A 57 0.84 10.68 -6.30
CA LYS A 57 0.80 9.27 -5.99
C LYS A 57 2.21 8.70 -6.09
N ILE A 58 2.66 8.03 -5.03
CA ILE A 58 3.95 7.34 -4.99
C ILE A 58 3.70 5.83 -5.06
N ILE A 59 4.56 5.12 -5.78
CA ILE A 59 4.53 3.66 -5.91
C ILE A 59 5.68 3.09 -5.10
N ILE A 60 5.38 2.12 -4.23
CA ILE A 60 6.38 1.43 -3.41
C ILE A 60 6.42 -0.02 -3.88
N ASP A 61 7.45 -0.37 -4.64
CA ASP A 61 7.63 -1.72 -5.17
C ASP A 61 8.64 -2.53 -4.34
N SER A 62 9.57 -1.84 -3.68
CA SER A 62 10.65 -2.40 -2.87
C SER A 62 10.89 -1.61 -1.57
N PRO A 63 11.61 -2.18 -0.58
CA PRO A 63 12.01 -1.43 0.62
C PRO A 63 12.83 -0.17 0.33
N VAL A 64 13.59 -0.13 -0.77
CA VAL A 64 14.40 1.03 -1.15
C VAL A 64 13.50 2.24 -1.48
N ASP A 65 12.32 2.01 -2.04
CA ASP A 65 11.39 3.09 -2.38
C ASP A 65 10.88 3.83 -1.13
N LEU A 66 10.95 3.21 0.05
CA LEU A 66 10.58 3.85 1.32
C LEU A 66 11.51 5.03 1.67
N PHE A 67 12.74 5.04 1.18
CA PHE A 67 13.61 6.22 1.32
C PHE A 67 13.09 7.42 0.53
N THR A 68 12.39 7.20 -0.58
CA THR A 68 11.85 8.30 -1.42
C THR A 68 10.73 9.07 -0.73
N ILE A 69 10.06 8.44 0.24
CA ILE A 69 9.04 9.08 1.08
C ILE A 69 9.62 9.63 2.39
N GLY A 70 10.95 9.59 2.57
CA GLY A 70 11.65 10.17 3.71
C GLY A 70 11.79 9.26 4.93
N TRP A 71 11.63 7.94 4.80
CA TRP A 71 11.91 7.03 5.91
C TRP A 71 13.40 6.99 6.20
N SER A 72 13.75 6.97 7.49
CA SER A 72 15.12 6.76 7.95
C SER A 72 15.56 5.30 7.78
N ASP A 73 16.86 5.07 7.77
CA ASP A 73 17.44 3.73 7.65
C ASP A 73 16.96 2.78 8.75
N ASP A 74 16.87 3.26 10.00
CA ASP A 74 16.33 2.49 11.12
C ASP A 74 14.89 2.02 10.89
N LYS A 75 14.09 2.83 10.20
CA LYS A 75 12.69 2.52 9.89
C LYS A 75 12.57 1.53 8.73
N VAL A 76 13.54 1.50 7.81
CA VAL A 76 13.56 0.59 6.65
C VAL A 76 14.28 -0.74 6.96
N LYS A 77 15.21 -0.75 7.91
CA LYS A 77 15.98 -1.94 8.34
C LYS A 77 15.14 -3.21 8.56
N PRO A 78 13.92 -3.18 9.11
CA PRO A 78 13.10 -4.39 9.32
C PRO A 78 12.62 -5.09 8.04
N PHE A 79 12.88 -4.55 6.85
CA PHE A 79 12.45 -5.09 5.56
C PHE A 79 13.58 -5.73 4.74
N TYR A 80 14.80 -5.77 5.28
CA TYR A 80 15.96 -6.47 4.72
C TYR A 80 16.28 -7.75 5.48
#